data_AF-A0A350UU49-F1
#
_entry.id   AF-A0A350UU49-F1
#
_cell.length_a   1.000
_cell.length_b   1.000
_cell.length_c   1.000
_cell.angle_alpha   90.00
_cell.angle_beta   90.00
_cell.angle_gamma   90.00
#
_symmetry.space_group_name_H-M   'P 1'
#
loop_
_entity.id
_entity.type
_entity.pdbx_description
1 polymer ?
#
loop_
_entity_poly.entity_id
_entity_poly.type
_entity_poly.pdbx_seq_one_letter_code
_entity_poly.pdbx_strand_id
1 'polypeptide(L)' 'MPHTTYIGIGSNLGTPEKNCTDAIKKLATHPDIFLKAQSPFYKTRPVGPIEQKWFV' A
#
# COMPACT_ATOMS: atom_id res chain seq x y z
N MET A 1 -9.35 12.92 -19.69
CA MET A 1 -10.43 12.43 -18.80
C MET A 1 -9.80 11.67 -17.64
N PRO A 2 -10.26 11.81 -16.40
CA PRO A 2 -9.74 11.01 -15.29
C PRO A 2 -10.24 9.56 -15.38
N HIS A 3 -9.38 8.61 -15.04
CA HIS A 3 -9.73 7.19 -14.95
C HIS A 3 -9.73 6.75 -13.48
N THR A 4 -10.72 5.94 -13.09
CA THR A 4 -10.72 5.31 -11.76
C THR A 4 -9.88 4.04 -11.82
N THR A 5 -8.94 3.89 -10.88
CA THR A 5 -8.06 2.73 -10.75
C THR A 5 -7.98 2.28 -9.29
N TYR A 6 -7.59 1.02 -9.08
CA TYR A 6 -7.36 0.41 -7.77
C TYR A 6 -5.91 -0.06 -7.70
N ILE A 7 -5.25 0.23 -6.57
CA ILE A 7 -3.83 -0.10 -6.36
C ILE A 7 -3.72 -0.94 -5.09
N GLY A 8 -3.09 -2.10 -5.20
CA GLY A 8 -2.67 -2.90 -4.04
C GLY A 8 -1.34 -2.39 -3.52
N ILE A 9 -1.27 -2.11 -2.22
CA ILE A 9 -0.04 -1.67 -1.55
C ILE A 9 0.24 -2.67 -0.43
N GLY A 10 1.49 -3.13 -0.35
CA GLY A 10 1.91 -4.04 0.70
C GLY A 10 3.39 -3.87 1.03
N SER A 11 3.74 -4.04 2.30
CA SER A 11 5.14 -4.01 2.76
C SER A 11 5.35 -5.05 3.85
N ASN A 12 6.56 -5.63 3.92
CA ASN A 12 6.95 -6.53 5.01
C ASN A 12 8.38 -6.27 5.57
N LEU A 13 9.09 -5.28 5.02
CA LEU A 13 10.43 -4.88 5.49
C LEU A 13 10.36 -3.60 6.34
N GLY A 14 11.31 -3.45 7.27
CA GLY A 14 11.44 -2.25 8.10
C GLY A 14 10.19 -1.97 8.94
N THR A 15 9.50 -0.87 8.63
CA THR A 15 8.24 -0.43 9.28
C THR A 15 7.08 -0.48 8.26
N PRO A 16 6.44 -1.65 8.07
CA PRO A 16 5.45 -1.86 7.01
C PRO A 16 4.32 -0.83 6.93
N GLU A 17 3.65 -0.55 8.05
CA GLU A 17 2.56 0.44 8.12
C GLU A 17 3.04 1.83 7.70
N LYS A 18 4.24 2.23 8.14
CA LYS A 18 4.83 3.51 7.76
C LYS A 18 5.15 3.55 6.26
N ASN A 19 5.71 2.47 5.70
CA ASN A 19 6.01 2.37 4.28
C ASN A 19 4.72 2.51 3.43
N CYS A 20 3.66 1.79 3.81
CA CYS A 20 2.37 1.87 3.12
C CYS A 20 1.76 3.26 3.26
N THR A 21 1.80 3.85 4.46
CA THR A 21 1.32 5.23 4.71
C THR A 21 2.07 6.26 3.87
N ASP A 22 3.40 6.16 3.80
CA ASP A 22 4.23 7.09 3.02
C ASP A 22 3.99 6.92 1.51
N ALA A 23 3.78 5.70 1.02
CA ALA A 23 3.42 5.45 -0.38
C ALA A 23 2.07 6.09 -0.73
N ILE A 24 1.06 5.92 0.12
CA ILE A 24 -0.27 6.53 -0.06
C ILE A 24 -0.17 8.06 -0.03
N LYS A 25 0.61 8.62 0.90
CA LYS A 25 0.86 10.08 0.95
C LYS A 25 1.48 10.59 -0.34
N LYS A 26 2.50 9.91 -0.87
CA LYS A 26 3.15 10.30 -2.13
C LYS A 26 2.16 10.30 -3.30
N LEU A 27 1.29 9.28 -3.39
CA LEU A 27 0.22 9.23 -4.39
C LEU A 27 -0.76 10.39 -4.21
N ALA A 28 -1.22 10.64 -2.98
CA ALA A 28 -2.17 11.71 -2.66
C ALA A 28 -1.61 13.12 -2.88
N THR A 29 -0.29 13.31 -2.84
CA THR A 29 0.38 14.60 -3.09
C THR A 29 0.72 14.85 -4.56
N HIS A 30 0.50 13.88 -5.46
CA HIS A 30 0.80 14.05 -6.88
C HIS A 30 -0.30 14.89 -7.55
N PRO A 31 0.03 15.90 -8.37
CA PRO A 31 -0.97 16.83 -8.94
C PRO A 31 -2.03 16.16 -9.81
N ASP A 32 -1.65 15.10 -10.53
CA ASP A 32 -2.57 14.37 -11.42
C ASP A 32 -3.32 13.21 -10.76
N ILE A 33 -3.13 12.98 -9.45
CA ILE A 33 -3.73 11.85 -8.72
C ILE A 33 -4.67 12.37 -7.65
N PHE A 34 -5.89 11.85 -7.64
CA PHE A 34 -6.88 12.12 -6.61
C PHE A 34 -7.19 10.85 -5.81
N LEU A 35 -6.77 10.82 -4.53
CA LEU A 35 -7.07 9.71 -3.63
C LEU A 35 -8.54 9.77 -3.20
N LYS A 36 -9.38 8.93 -3.81
CA LYS A 36 -10.82 8.88 -3.52
C LYS A 36 -11.15 8.08 -2.26
N ALA A 37 -10.42 6.99 -1.99
CA ALA A 37 -10.65 6.12 -0.85
C ALA A 37 -9.40 5.28 -0.56
N GLN A 38 -9.32 4.79 0.68
CA GLN A 38 -8.29 3.87 1.16
C GLN A 38 -8.96 2.77 2.00
N SER A 39 -8.52 1.52 1.83
CA SER A 39 -8.95 0.42 2.69
C SER A 39 -8.24 0.47 4.05
N PRO A 40 -8.74 -0.22 5.09
CA PRO A 40 -7.95 -0.53 6.27
C PRO A 40 -6.63 -1.23 5.89
N PHE A 41 -5.64 -1.18 6.78
CA PHE A 41 -4.46 -2.05 6.68
C PHE A 41 -4.80 -3.46 7.16
N TYR A 42 -4.21 -4.46 6.51
CA TYR A 42 -4.46 -5.87 6.81
C TYR A 42 -3.15 -6.61 7.01
N LYS A 43 -2.98 -7.19 8.19
CA LYS A 43 -1.84 -8.06 8.43
C LYS A 43 -2.06 -9.41 7.73
N THR A 44 -1.22 -9.72 6.74
CA THR A 44 -1.37 -10.92 5.91
C THR A 44 -0.10 -11.77 5.92
N ARG A 45 -0.28 -13.10 5.88
CA ARG A 45 0.86 -14.03 5.81
C ARG A 45 1.52 -13.93 4.43
N PRO A 46 2.86 -14.06 4.33
CA PRO A 46 3.51 -14.16 3.04
C PRO A 46 3.01 -15.38 2.27
N VAL A 47 2.94 -15.25 0.95
CA VAL A 47 2.57 -16.35 0.04
C VAL A 47 3.82 -16.81 -0.68
N GLY A 48 4.02 -18.13 -0.77
CA GLY A 48 5.18 -18.74 -1.39
C GLY A 48 6.06 -19.50 -0.38
N PRO A 49 7.14 -20.13 -0.86
CA PRO A 49 7.96 -21.04 -0.05
C PRO A 49 8.96 -20.34 0.88
N ILE A 50 9.12 -19.02 0.73
CA ILE A 50 10.13 -18.25 1.46
C ILE A 50 9.57 -17.84 2.82
N GLU A 51 10.24 -18.27 3.89
CA GLU A 51 9.99 -17.77 5.23
C GLU A 51 10.42 -16.29 5.31
N GLN A 52 9.45 -15.43 5.58
CA GLN A 52 9.65 -13.99 5.66
C GLN A 52 8.61 -13.36 6.59
N LYS A 53 8.78 -12.06 6.86
CA LYS A 53 7.87 -11.32 7.72
C LYS A 53 6.48 -11.21 7.10
N TRP A 54 5.48 -11.06 7.97
CA TRP A 54 4.11 -10.75 7.59
C TRP A 54 4.03 -9.41 6.86
N PHE A 55 3.15 -9.35 5.87
CA PHE A 55 2.81 -8.13 5.17
C PHE A 55 1.77 -7.34 5.95
N VAL A 56 1.75 -6.04 5.67
CA VAL A 56 0.70 -5.08 6.02
C VAL A 56 0.14 -4.51 4.74
#